data_AF-A0A183EX51-F1
#
_entry.id   AF-A0A183EX51-F1
#
_cell.length_a   1.000
_cell.length_b   1.000
_cell.length_c   1.000
_cell.angle_alpha   90.00
_cell.angle_beta   90.00
_cell.angle_gamma   90.00
#
_symmetry.space_group_name_H-M   'P 1'
#
loop_
_entity.id
_entity.type
_entity.pdbx_description
1 polymer ?
#
loop_
_entity_poly.entity_id
_entity_poly.type
_entity_poly.pdbx_seq_one_letter_code
_entity_poly.pdbx_strand_id
1 'polypeptide(L)'
;VTGDRKQSPIDILSTITAFDSSLENSDIRISYPVNAEVRLKNAGDSLQLQLNPSNIAELSASHLGEERYILETVYFHWGTEPMNGSEHTIGGVGYAGEIQFIHRNARYQNLEGALKEPNGVLGVAVLLNESHDDNRTFSTIIDGIAQVVYKGSECAIHGVDLLHMLPSSGM
;
A
#
# COMPACT_ATOMS: atom_id res chain seq x y z
N VAL A 1 -15.24 10.55 14.66
CA VAL A 1 -15.89 9.36 14.07
C VAL A 1 -16.94 9.85 13.08
N THR A 2 -16.64 9.78 11.80
CA THR A 2 -17.61 9.99 10.73
C THR A 2 -18.67 8.88 10.82
N GLY A 3 -19.96 9.19 10.69
CA GLY A 3 -21.05 8.21 10.87
C GLY A 3 -21.19 7.18 9.74
N ASP A 4 -20.11 6.91 9.03
CA ASP A 4 -20.10 6.07 7.83
C ASP A 4 -19.88 4.60 8.21
N ARG A 5 -20.61 3.68 7.54
CA ARG A 5 -20.72 2.27 7.94
C ARG A 5 -19.64 1.37 7.34
N LYS A 6 -18.75 1.91 6.52
CA LYS A 6 -17.69 1.18 5.80
C LYS A 6 -16.34 1.88 5.92
N GLN A 7 -16.01 2.31 7.13
CA GLN A 7 -14.71 2.93 7.40
C GLN A 7 -13.65 1.86 7.69
N SER A 8 -12.44 2.14 7.23
CA SER A 8 -11.19 1.47 7.61
C SER A 8 -10.39 2.37 8.56
N PRO A 9 -9.40 1.85 9.32
CA PRO A 9 -9.01 0.45 9.41
C PRO A 9 -10.00 -0.41 10.22
N ILE A 10 -9.77 -1.72 10.23
CA ILE A 10 -10.51 -2.70 11.04
C ILE A 10 -9.56 -3.66 11.76
N ASP A 11 -10.07 -4.30 12.82
CA ASP A 11 -9.45 -5.50 13.40
C ASP A 11 -9.94 -6.75 12.65
N ILE A 12 -8.99 -7.54 12.16
CA ILE A 12 -9.25 -8.77 11.42
C ILE A 12 -9.24 -9.94 12.41
N LEU A 13 -10.43 -10.41 12.75
CA LEU A 13 -10.65 -11.49 13.69
C LEU A 13 -10.86 -12.83 12.98
N SER A 14 -9.88 -13.73 13.06
CA SER A 14 -9.96 -15.07 12.43
C SER A 14 -11.16 -15.91 12.87
N THR A 15 -11.71 -15.66 14.06
CA THR A 15 -12.88 -16.33 14.62
C THR A 15 -14.19 -15.98 13.92
N ILE A 16 -14.25 -14.86 13.20
CA ILE A 16 -15.43 -14.39 12.47
C ILE A 16 -15.17 -14.16 10.97
N THR A 17 -13.95 -14.41 10.49
CA THR A 17 -13.66 -14.51 9.05
C THR A 17 -14.21 -15.83 8.51
N ALA A 18 -14.91 -15.76 7.37
CA ALA A 18 -15.37 -16.94 6.66
C ALA A 18 -14.44 -17.25 5.48
N PHE A 19 -14.08 -18.52 5.32
CA PHE A 19 -13.43 -18.99 4.09
C PHE A 19 -14.45 -18.92 2.94
N ASP A 20 -14.04 -18.28 1.84
CA ASP A 20 -14.81 -18.22 0.60
C ASP A 20 -14.11 -19.06 -0.47
N SER A 21 -14.68 -20.22 -0.79
CA SER A 21 -14.12 -21.14 -1.78
C SER A 21 -14.11 -20.57 -3.20
N SER A 22 -14.87 -19.50 -3.48
CA SER A 22 -14.81 -18.81 -4.77
C SER A 22 -13.50 -18.04 -4.96
N LEU A 23 -12.78 -17.74 -3.87
CA LEU A 23 -11.49 -17.05 -3.88
C LEU A 23 -10.28 -17.99 -3.90
N GLU A 24 -10.46 -19.30 -3.69
CA GLU A 24 -9.36 -20.27 -3.55
C GLU A 24 -8.44 -20.31 -4.78
N ASN A 25 -9.03 -20.15 -5.98
CA ASN A 25 -8.29 -20.09 -7.25
C ASN A 25 -8.19 -18.66 -7.79
N SER A 26 -8.32 -17.66 -6.92
CA SER A 26 -8.17 -16.27 -7.32
C SER A 26 -6.73 -15.99 -7.72
N ASP A 27 -6.55 -15.47 -8.92
CA ASP A 27 -5.26 -14.99 -9.41
C ASP A 27 -5.16 -13.49 -9.22
N ILE A 28 -4.15 -13.03 -8.47
CA ILE A 28 -3.83 -11.61 -8.28
C ILE A 28 -2.59 -11.32 -9.12
N ARG A 29 -2.75 -10.51 -10.17
CA ARG A 29 -1.67 -10.12 -11.06
C ARG A 29 -1.27 -8.68 -10.80
N ILE A 30 -0.02 -8.50 -10.41
CA ILE A 30 0.59 -7.21 -10.12
C ILE A 30 1.72 -6.98 -11.11
N SER A 31 1.66 -5.86 -11.84
CA SER A 31 2.66 -5.46 -12.82
C SER A 31 3.12 -4.05 -12.47
N TYR A 32 4.21 -3.95 -11.70
CA TYR A 32 4.86 -2.68 -11.39
C TYR A 32 6.19 -2.56 -12.15
N PRO A 33 6.60 -1.33 -12.52
CA PRO A 33 7.89 -1.10 -13.13
C PRO A 33 9.04 -1.46 -12.17
N VAL A 34 10.05 -2.13 -12.71
CA VAL A 34 11.29 -2.46 -12.00
C VAL A 34 12.25 -1.27 -12.10
N ASN A 35 13.02 -1.02 -11.04
CA ASN A 35 14.02 0.07 -10.96
C ASN A 35 13.43 1.45 -11.30
N ALA A 36 12.19 1.71 -10.88
CA ALA A 36 11.52 2.95 -11.19
C ALA A 36 12.15 4.13 -10.47
N GLU A 37 12.10 5.30 -11.12
CA GLU A 37 12.18 6.57 -10.41
C GLU A 37 10.82 6.83 -9.75
N VAL A 38 10.85 7.06 -8.43
CA VAL A 38 9.68 7.41 -7.64
C VAL A 38 9.94 8.74 -6.92
N ARG A 39 8.89 9.53 -6.78
CA ARG A 39 8.86 10.72 -5.96
C ARG A 39 8.55 10.31 -4.53
N LEU A 40 9.49 10.55 -3.62
CA LEU A 40 9.28 10.45 -2.18
C LEU A 40 8.85 11.82 -1.66
N LYS A 41 7.74 11.86 -0.93
CA LYS A 41 7.18 13.09 -0.38
C LYS A 41 6.81 12.91 1.08
N ASN A 42 7.13 13.92 1.89
CA ASN A 42 6.58 14.07 3.22
C ASN A 42 5.33 14.96 3.15
N ALA A 43 4.14 14.37 3.27
CA ALA A 43 2.88 15.12 3.24
C ALA A 43 2.56 15.81 4.58
N GLY A 44 3.30 15.48 5.64
CA GLY A 44 3.13 15.96 7.01
C GLY A 44 2.27 15.06 7.90
N ASP A 45 1.46 14.18 7.30
CA ASP A 45 0.69 13.12 7.96
C ASP A 45 1.19 11.72 7.59
N SER A 46 1.94 11.60 6.50
CA SER A 46 2.43 10.34 5.94
C SER A 46 3.67 10.58 5.08
N LEU A 47 4.47 9.53 4.90
CA LEU A 47 5.43 9.44 3.79
C LEU A 47 4.74 8.75 2.62
N GLN A 48 4.93 9.32 1.43
CA GLN A 48 4.26 8.89 0.21
C GLN A 48 5.28 8.62 -0.89
N LEU A 49 5.12 7.51 -1.60
CA LEU A 49 5.80 7.27 -2.87
C LEU A 49 4.80 7.40 -4.02
N GLN A 50 5.19 8.13 -5.06
CA GLN A 50 4.43 8.29 -6.28
C GLN A 50 5.30 7.94 -7.49
N LEU A 51 4.79 7.08 -8.36
CA LEU A 51 5.45 6.79 -9.63
C LEU A 51 5.36 8.00 -10.56
N ASN A 52 6.35 8.15 -11.43
CA ASN A 52 6.21 9.07 -12.56
C ASN A 52 4.97 8.71 -13.40
N PRO A 53 4.14 9.68 -13.83
CA PRO A 53 2.91 9.41 -14.59
C PRO A 53 3.10 8.65 -15.90
N SER A 54 4.33 8.63 -16.45
CA SER A 54 4.69 7.82 -17.62
C SER A 54 4.83 6.34 -17.32
N ASN A 55 5.01 5.96 -16.06
CA ASN A 55 5.08 4.58 -15.61
C ASN A 55 3.67 4.09 -15.29
N ILE A 56 3.26 3.02 -15.95
CA ILE A 56 1.99 2.36 -15.67
C ILE A 56 2.27 1.18 -14.73
N ALA A 57 1.67 1.23 -13.54
CA ALA A 57 1.70 0.17 -12.54
C ALA A 57 0.27 -0.33 -12.33
N GLU A 58 -0.01 -1.58 -12.70
CA GLU A 58 -1.36 -2.14 -12.71
C GLU A 58 -1.50 -3.34 -11.78
N LEU A 59 -2.67 -3.46 -11.18
CA LEU A 59 -3.16 -4.61 -10.42
C LEU A 59 -4.48 -5.08 -11.02
N SER A 60 -4.62 -6.38 -11.17
CA SER A 60 -5.89 -7.05 -11.49
C SER A 60 -6.05 -8.29 -10.62
N ALA A 61 -7.28 -8.66 -10.32
CA ALA A 61 -7.57 -9.89 -9.60
C ALA A 61 -8.80 -10.56 -10.20
N SER A 62 -8.76 -11.88 -10.41
CA SER A 62 -9.84 -12.59 -11.10
C SER A 62 -11.19 -12.49 -10.38
N HIS A 63 -11.20 -12.39 -9.05
CA HIS A 63 -12.43 -12.18 -8.25
C HIS A 63 -13.01 -10.76 -8.38
N LEU A 64 -12.29 -9.83 -9.00
CA LEU A 64 -12.77 -8.48 -9.31
C LEU A 64 -13.23 -8.34 -10.78
N GLY A 65 -13.35 -9.45 -11.50
CA GLY A 65 -13.78 -9.48 -12.90
C GLY A 65 -12.72 -8.93 -13.85
N GLU A 66 -13.16 -8.14 -14.84
CA GLU A 66 -12.28 -7.53 -15.85
C GLU A 66 -11.74 -6.14 -15.43
N GLU A 67 -12.00 -5.73 -14.18
CA GLU A 67 -11.57 -4.44 -13.66
C GLU A 67 -10.04 -4.39 -13.51
N ARG A 68 -9.47 -3.23 -13.86
CA ARG A 68 -8.03 -2.95 -13.71
C ARG A 68 -7.82 -1.76 -12.80
N TYR A 69 -6.80 -1.85 -11.95
CA TYR A 69 -6.50 -0.83 -10.96
C TYR A 69 -5.07 -0.31 -11.16
N ILE A 70 -4.93 1.01 -11.35
CA ILE A 70 -3.67 1.69 -11.58
C ILE A 70 -3.17 2.24 -10.24
N LEU A 71 -1.92 1.96 -9.89
CA LEU A 71 -1.31 2.46 -8.66
C LEU A 71 -1.19 4.00 -8.72
N GLU A 72 -1.74 4.68 -7.71
CA GLU A 72 -1.69 6.14 -7.59
C GLU A 72 -0.66 6.58 -6.55
N THR A 73 -0.66 5.96 -5.37
CA THR A 73 0.23 6.34 -4.27
C THR A 73 0.48 5.17 -3.32
N VAL A 74 1.70 5.04 -2.84
CA VAL A 74 2.06 4.13 -1.74
C VAL A 74 2.24 4.97 -0.48
N TYR A 75 1.52 4.63 0.57
CA TYR A 75 1.59 5.30 1.88
C TYR A 75 2.33 4.42 2.87
N PHE A 76 3.06 5.07 3.78
CA PHE A 76 3.69 4.43 4.92
C PHE A 76 3.06 4.97 6.19
N HIS A 77 2.61 4.06 7.04
CA HIS A 77 2.18 4.32 8.41
C HIS A 77 3.11 3.56 9.36
N TRP A 78 3.52 4.22 10.43
CA TRP A 78 4.40 3.62 11.42
C TRP A 78 4.14 4.22 12.80
N GLY A 79 4.58 3.48 13.80
CA GLY A 79 4.39 3.83 15.20
C GLY A 79 5.70 4.25 15.85
N THR A 80 5.63 4.52 17.15
CA THR A 80 6.83 4.75 17.98
C THR A 80 7.24 3.50 18.76
N GLU A 81 6.42 2.45 18.73
CA GLU A 81 6.64 1.18 19.40
C GLU A 81 6.34 0.01 18.44
N PRO A 82 6.91 -1.18 18.70
CA PRO A 82 6.88 -2.28 17.72
C PRO A 82 5.49 -2.85 17.36
N MET A 83 4.44 -2.52 18.12
CA MET A 83 3.09 -3.05 17.93
C MET A 83 2.03 -1.94 17.76
N ASN A 84 2.45 -0.70 17.49
CA ASN A 84 1.53 0.45 17.44
C ASN A 84 1.59 1.26 16.15
N GLY A 85 2.13 0.68 15.07
CA GLY A 85 2.33 1.39 13.82
C GLY A 85 1.42 1.02 12.66
N SER A 86 0.87 -0.19 12.64
CA SER A 86 -0.15 -0.55 11.65
C SER A 86 -1.50 0.07 11.98
N GLU A 87 -2.27 0.41 10.94
CA GLU A 87 -3.64 0.89 11.11
C GLU A 87 -4.58 -0.30 11.30
N HIS A 88 -4.46 -1.32 10.45
CA HIS A 88 -5.14 -2.60 10.63
C HIS A 88 -4.48 -3.43 11.73
N THR A 89 -5.29 -4.26 12.39
CA THR A 89 -4.82 -5.20 13.43
C THR A 89 -5.32 -6.60 13.11
N ILE A 90 -4.66 -7.62 13.66
CA ILE A 90 -5.07 -9.02 13.54
C ILE A 90 -5.28 -9.58 14.94
N GLY A 91 -6.52 -9.90 15.32
CA GLY A 91 -6.80 -10.39 16.66
C GLY A 91 -6.52 -9.34 17.76
N GLY A 92 -6.69 -8.06 17.44
CA GLY A 92 -6.33 -6.93 18.30
C GLY A 92 -4.82 -6.66 18.41
N VAL A 93 -3.99 -7.37 17.64
CA VAL A 93 -2.54 -7.18 17.62
C VAL A 93 -2.15 -6.25 16.46
N GLY A 94 -1.46 -5.16 16.79
CA GLY A 94 -0.82 -4.27 15.83
C GLY A 94 0.60 -4.68 15.48
N TYR A 95 1.11 -4.10 14.40
CA TYR A 95 2.43 -4.33 13.82
C TYR A 95 3.25 -3.03 13.86
N ALA A 96 4.54 -3.10 13.56
CA ALA A 96 5.45 -1.94 13.65
C ALA A 96 5.14 -0.86 12.61
N GLY A 97 4.49 -1.25 11.51
CA GLY A 97 4.02 -0.33 10.49
C GLY A 97 3.10 -1.02 9.48
N GLU A 98 2.57 -0.23 8.55
CA GLU A 98 1.73 -0.67 7.44
C GLU A 98 2.07 0.12 6.18
N ILE A 99 2.29 -0.60 5.07
CA ILE A 99 2.41 -0.01 3.74
C ILE A 99 1.09 -0.18 3.01
N GLN A 100 0.53 0.91 2.48
CA GLN A 100 -0.71 0.89 1.74
C GLN A 100 -0.48 1.28 0.28
N PHE A 101 -0.68 0.34 -0.64
CA PHE A 101 -0.68 0.59 -2.08
C PHE A 101 -2.10 0.96 -2.51
N ILE A 102 -2.33 2.25 -2.78
CA ILE A 102 -3.64 2.75 -3.18
C ILE A 102 -3.71 2.82 -4.69
N HIS A 103 -4.61 2.01 -5.23
CA HIS A 103 -4.87 1.93 -6.65
C HIS A 103 -6.22 2.50 -6.98
N ARG A 104 -6.31 3.15 -8.12
CA ARG A 104 -7.53 3.63 -8.70
C ARG A 104 -8.01 2.71 -9.81
N ASN A 105 -9.30 2.41 -9.83
CA ASN A 105 -9.92 1.74 -10.95
C ASN A 105 -9.72 2.57 -12.25
N ALA A 106 -9.15 1.94 -13.27
CA ALA A 106 -8.75 2.55 -14.54
C ALA A 106 -9.90 3.20 -15.31
N ARG A 107 -11.16 2.84 -15.02
CA ARG A 107 -12.35 3.45 -15.65
C ARG A 107 -12.55 4.93 -15.30
N TYR A 108 -11.94 5.39 -14.22
CA TYR A 108 -12.00 6.80 -13.80
C TYR A 108 -10.85 7.60 -14.43
N GLN A 109 -10.89 8.92 -14.31
CA GLN A 109 -9.80 9.77 -14.81
C GLN A 109 -8.72 10.02 -13.76
N ASN A 110 -9.11 10.10 -12.48
CA ASN A 110 -8.23 10.47 -11.37
C ASN A 110 -8.78 9.94 -10.03
N LEU A 111 -7.91 9.90 -9.01
CA LEU A 111 -8.23 9.31 -7.70
C LEU A 111 -9.43 10.00 -7.04
N GLU A 112 -9.56 11.31 -7.20
CA GLU A 112 -10.68 12.07 -6.65
C GLU A 112 -12.04 11.61 -7.19
N GLY A 113 -12.14 11.33 -8.49
CA GLY A 113 -13.37 10.82 -9.11
C GLY A 113 -13.67 9.39 -8.64
N ALA A 114 -12.64 8.56 -8.53
CA ALA A 114 -12.79 7.18 -8.12
C ALA A 114 -13.18 7.01 -6.64
N LEU A 115 -12.70 7.86 -5.74
CA LEU A 115 -13.06 7.85 -4.32
C LEU A 115 -14.56 8.06 -4.07
N LYS A 116 -15.28 8.62 -5.03
CA LYS A 116 -16.72 8.90 -4.95
C LYS A 116 -17.57 7.68 -5.33
N GLU A 117 -16.94 6.59 -5.76
CA GLU A 117 -17.61 5.49 -6.44
C GLU A 117 -17.32 4.13 -5.78
N PRO A 118 -18.34 3.25 -5.68
CA PRO A 118 -18.12 1.87 -5.28
C PRO A 118 -17.12 1.17 -6.21
N ASN A 119 -16.17 0.44 -5.61
CA ASN A 119 -15.07 -0.24 -6.33
C ASN A 119 -14.20 0.72 -7.17
N GLY A 120 -14.23 2.02 -6.87
CA GLY A 120 -13.35 2.99 -7.52
C GLY A 120 -11.90 2.90 -7.04
N VAL A 121 -11.67 2.41 -5.83
CA VAL A 121 -10.34 2.30 -5.23
C VAL A 121 -10.12 0.88 -4.71
N LEU A 122 -8.89 0.39 -4.89
CA LEU A 122 -8.39 -0.85 -4.31
C LEU A 122 -7.14 -0.55 -3.50
N GLY A 123 -7.16 -0.95 -2.23
CA GLY A 123 -6.00 -0.88 -1.34
C GLY A 123 -5.37 -2.26 -1.15
N VAL A 124 -4.04 -2.33 -1.21
CA VAL A 124 -3.27 -3.47 -0.70
C VAL A 124 -2.50 -3.00 0.53
N ALA A 125 -2.79 -3.60 1.69
CA ALA A 125 -2.09 -3.34 2.94
C ALA A 125 -1.03 -4.42 3.19
N VAL A 126 0.19 -4.01 3.49
CA VAL A 126 1.31 -4.89 3.88
C VAL A 126 1.74 -4.52 5.28
N LEU A 127 1.60 -5.45 6.22
CA LEU A 127 1.98 -5.26 7.62
C LEU A 127 3.48 -5.50 7.79
N LEU A 128 4.14 -4.63 8.56
CA LEU A 128 5.59 -4.66 8.79
C LEU A 128 5.91 -5.16 10.19
N ASN A 129 6.76 -6.18 10.28
CA ASN A 129 7.38 -6.61 11.54
C ASN A 129 8.82 -6.10 11.64
N GLU A 130 9.24 -5.75 12.85
CA GLU A 130 10.64 -5.50 13.14
C GLU A 130 11.46 -6.78 13.14
N SER A 131 12.70 -6.67 12.69
CA SER A 131 13.73 -7.70 12.72
C SER A 131 15.05 -7.07 13.11
N HIS A 132 16.02 -7.90 13.53
CA HIS A 132 17.41 -7.46 13.70
C HIS A 132 18.16 -7.32 12.37
N ASP A 133 17.60 -7.84 11.28
CA ASP A 133 18.20 -7.79 9.95
C ASP A 133 17.68 -6.59 9.14
N ASP A 134 18.59 -5.90 8.45
CA ASP A 134 18.24 -4.84 7.52
C ASP A 134 17.49 -5.38 6.30
N ASN A 135 16.32 -4.82 6.02
CA ASN A 135 15.63 -5.07 4.76
C ASN A 135 16.12 -4.10 3.67
N ARG A 136 17.01 -4.60 2.81
CA ARG A 136 17.65 -3.82 1.73
C ARG A 136 16.65 -3.22 0.72
N THR A 137 15.44 -3.75 0.63
CA THR A 137 14.37 -3.15 -0.20
C THR A 137 14.09 -1.69 0.21
N PHE A 138 14.22 -1.36 1.50
CA PHE A 138 13.92 -0.03 2.01
C PHE A 138 15.13 0.91 2.07
N SER A 139 16.35 0.45 1.81
CA SER A 139 17.56 1.28 1.98
C SER A 139 17.49 2.59 1.20
N THR A 140 17.14 2.55 -0.09
CA THR A 140 17.04 3.76 -0.92
C THR A 140 15.94 4.72 -0.45
N ILE A 141 14.87 4.19 0.14
CA ILE A 141 13.80 5.02 0.69
C ILE A 141 14.26 5.69 1.98
N ILE A 142 14.93 4.94 2.85
CA ILE A 142 15.50 5.44 4.11
C ILE A 142 16.52 6.55 3.84
N ASP A 143 17.41 6.37 2.85
CA ASP A 143 18.35 7.42 2.44
C ASP A 143 17.62 8.66 1.90
N GLY A 144 16.52 8.45 1.17
CA GLY A 144 15.64 9.52 0.68
C GLY A 144 14.95 10.29 1.81
N ILE A 145 14.57 9.63 2.91
CA ILE A 145 13.88 10.26 4.06
C ILE A 145 14.72 11.40 4.64
N ALA A 146 16.05 11.27 4.66
CA ALA A 146 16.96 12.31 5.11
C ALA A 146 16.87 13.62 4.28
N GLN A 147 16.36 13.54 3.05
CA GLN A 147 16.15 14.69 2.16
C GLN A 147 14.74 15.30 2.30
N VAL A 148 13.79 14.58 2.90
CA VAL A 148 12.38 15.00 3.00
C VAL A 148 11.89 15.17 4.44
N VAL A 149 12.76 15.71 5.32
CA VAL A 149 12.48 15.85 6.76
C VAL A 149 11.27 16.75 7.05
N TYR A 150 11.06 17.80 6.25
CA TYR A 150 10.03 18.79 6.52
C TYR A 150 8.74 18.52 5.74
N LYS A 151 7.58 18.85 6.34
CA LYS A 151 6.29 18.80 5.66
C LYS A 151 6.35 19.54 4.31
N GLY A 152 5.88 18.89 3.26
CA GLY A 152 5.81 19.41 1.90
C GLY A 152 7.11 19.24 1.10
N SER A 153 8.20 18.77 1.72
CA SER A 153 9.42 18.45 0.99
C SER A 153 9.28 17.13 0.21
N GLU A 154 9.97 17.07 -0.92
CA GLU A 154 9.95 15.94 -1.84
C GLU A 154 11.32 15.77 -2.51
N CYS A 155 11.66 14.54 -2.85
CA CYS A 155 12.85 14.21 -3.63
C CYS A 155 12.55 13.07 -4.60
N ALA A 156 13.33 12.99 -5.69
CA ALA A 156 13.33 11.81 -6.55
C ALA A 156 14.29 10.77 -5.98
N ILE A 157 13.86 9.51 -5.94
CA ILE A 157 14.71 8.37 -5.61
C ILE A 157 14.64 7.34 -6.75
N HIS A 158 15.76 6.70 -7.05
CA HIS A 158 15.91 5.81 -8.21
C HIS A 158 16.17 4.38 -7.77
N GLY A 159 15.84 3.41 -8.64
CA GLY A 159 16.13 1.99 -8.35
C GLY A 159 15.22 1.39 -7.29
N VAL A 160 14.02 1.97 -7.08
CA VAL A 160 13.01 1.38 -6.20
C VAL A 160 12.28 0.28 -6.96
N ASP A 161 12.19 -0.90 -6.34
CA ASP A 161 11.36 -2.01 -6.78
C ASP A 161 10.18 -2.17 -5.82
N LEU A 162 9.01 -1.73 -6.26
CA LEU A 162 7.79 -1.78 -5.45
C LEU A 162 7.29 -3.21 -5.24
N LEU A 163 7.61 -4.16 -6.12
CA LEU A 163 7.20 -5.56 -5.96
C LEU A 163 7.94 -6.22 -4.79
N HIS A 164 9.19 -5.82 -4.53
CA HIS A 164 9.97 -6.34 -3.40
C HIS A 164 9.48 -5.87 -2.02
N MET A 165 8.55 -4.91 -1.98
CA MET A 165 7.86 -4.53 -0.74
C MET A 165 6.66 -5.41 -0.43
N LEU A 166 6.20 -6.19 -1.41
CA LEU A 166 5.17 -7.19 -1.20
C LEU A 166 5.83 -8.45 -0.62
N PRO A 167 5.14 -9.16 0.30
CA PRO A 167 5.65 -10.44 0.77
C PRO A 167 5.75 -11.40 -0.42
N SER A 168 6.84 -12.15 -0.52
CA SER A 168 6.91 -13.28 -1.45
C SER A 168 5.75 -14.23 -1.13
N SER A 169 5.00 -14.66 -2.13
CA SER A 169 4.03 -15.74 -1.98
C SER A 169 4.77 -16.91 -1.33
N GLY A 170 4.39 -17.22 -0.08
CA GLY A 170 4.90 -18.42 0.58
C GLY A 170 4.58 -19.62 -0.30
N MET A 171 5.60 -20.43 -0.59
CA MET A 171 5.45 -21.78 -1.12
C MET A 171 4.52 -22.62 -0.25
#